data_AF-A0A421BA20-F1
#
_entry.id   AF-A0A421BA20-F1
#
_cell.length_a   1.000
_cell.length_b   1.000
_cell.length_c   1.000
_cell.angle_alpha   90.00
_cell.angle_beta   90.00
_cell.angle_gamma   90.00
#
_symmetry.space_group_name_H-M   'P 1'
#
loop_
_entity.id
_entity.type
_entity.pdbx_description
1 polymer ?
#
loop_
_entity_poly.entity_id
_entity_poly.type
_entity_poly.pdbx_seq_one_letter_code
_entity_poly.pdbx_strand_id
1 'polypeptide(L)'
;MGFASSGTPAASMPTELVERWEAAYSRYDGGHLHDMAEVSATVGTLWREMATAVPGSPWWLVAALVTAAEAFEAQSRDWAGRQRARTDGQVRHLPGAFDRSAQGLGR
;
A
#
# COMPACT_ATOMS: atom_id res chain seq x y z
N MET A 1 12.02 43.72 22.24
CA MET A 1 10.85 42.84 22.04
C MET A 1 11.39 41.44 21.80
N GLY A 2 11.36 40.57 22.82
CA GLY A 2 11.75 39.17 22.68
C GLY A 2 10.48 38.34 22.55
N PHE A 3 10.28 37.68 21.41
CA PHE A 3 9.31 36.59 21.34
C PHE A 3 9.92 35.44 22.13
N ALA A 4 9.49 35.27 23.37
CA ALA A 4 9.67 34.02 24.07
C ALA A 4 9.02 32.95 23.18
N SER A 5 9.87 32.18 22.50
CA SER A 5 9.43 30.96 21.84
C SER A 5 9.07 30.01 22.97
N SER A 6 7.82 30.09 23.43
CA SER A 6 7.17 29.08 24.25
C SER A 6 6.92 27.85 23.37
N GLY A 7 8.00 27.29 22.85
CA GLY A 7 7.98 26.04 22.12
C GLY A 7 7.74 24.95 23.14
N THR A 8 6.47 24.63 23.40
CA THR A 8 6.11 23.30 23.89
C THR A 8 6.92 22.31 23.05
N PRO A 9 7.71 21.39 23.64
CA PRO A 9 8.42 20.41 22.84
C PRO A 9 7.39 19.75 21.91
N ALA A 10 7.59 19.91 20.61
CA ALA A 10 6.70 19.32 19.62
C ALA A 10 6.59 17.84 20.00
N ALA A 11 5.37 17.39 20.30
CA ALA A 11 5.16 16.00 20.66
C ALA A 11 5.77 15.15 19.54
N SER A 12 6.75 14.32 19.90
CA SER A 12 7.46 13.50 18.93
C SER A 12 6.50 12.47 18.34
N MET A 13 6.74 12.07 17.09
CA MET A 13 6.03 10.93 16.50
C MET A 13 6.21 9.69 17.41
N PRO A 14 5.13 8.94 17.72
CA PRO A 14 5.24 7.74 18.54
C PRO A 14 6.20 6.72 17.90
N THR A 15 7.20 6.27 18.66
CA THR A 15 8.28 5.40 18.15
C THR A 15 7.75 4.10 17.56
N GLU A 16 6.77 3.47 18.19
CA GLU A 16 6.14 2.24 17.68
C GLU A 16 5.60 2.42 16.25
N LEU A 17 5.05 3.59 15.95
CA LEU A 17 4.44 3.89 14.66
C LEU A 17 5.51 4.13 13.58
N VAL A 18 6.64 4.72 13.98
CA VAL A 18 7.85 4.83 13.14
C VAL A 18 8.41 3.44 12.83
N GLU A 19 8.59 2.59 13.84
CA GLU A 19 9.12 1.23 13.68
C GLU A 19 8.23 0.37 12.77
N ARG A 20 6.90 0.42 12.96
CA ARG A 20 5.94 -0.25 12.07
C ARG A 20 6.07 0.23 10.63
N TRP A 21 6.24 1.54 10.44
CA TRP A 21 6.42 2.13 9.11
C TRP A 21 7.74 1.71 8.47
N GLU A 22 8.85 1.75 9.21
CA GLU A 22 10.16 1.31 8.72
C GLU A 22 10.15 -0.17 8.31
N ALA A 23 9.52 -1.03 9.11
CA ALA A 23 9.37 -2.45 8.80
C ALA A 23 8.53 -2.67 7.52
N ALA A 24 7.43 -1.94 7.36
CA ALA A 24 6.61 -2.01 6.14
C ALA A 24 7.37 -1.46 4.92
N TYR A 25 8.09 -0.36 5.08
CA TYR A 25 8.86 0.26 4.00
C TYR A 25 10.05 -0.59 3.57
N SER A 26 10.70 -1.29 4.50
CA SER A 26 11.79 -2.23 4.18
C SER A 26 11.29 -3.39 3.31
N ARG A 27 10.07 -3.88 3.55
CA ARG A 27 9.41 -4.89 2.69
C ARG A 27 9.04 -4.33 1.32
N TYR A 28 8.66 -3.06 1.27
CA TYR A 28 8.39 -2.36 0.01
C TYR A 28 9.66 -2.26 -0.85
N ASP A 29 10.76 -1.82 -0.25
CA ASP A 29 12.07 -1.69 -0.91
C ASP A 29 12.65 -3.05 -1.35
N GLY A 30 12.38 -4.11 -0.59
CA GLY A 30 12.76 -5.49 -0.93
C GLY A 30 12.14 -6.05 -2.22
N GLY A 31 11.12 -5.39 -2.80
CA GLY A 31 10.81 -5.51 -4.23
C GLY A 31 10.13 -6.81 -4.72
N HIS A 32 9.55 -7.63 -3.84
CA HIS A 32 8.77 -8.80 -4.29
C HIS A 32 7.44 -8.37 -4.94
N LEU A 33 7.41 -8.37 -6.28
CA LEU A 33 6.27 -7.94 -7.11
C LEU A 33 4.92 -8.60 -6.76
N HIS A 34 4.95 -9.80 -6.18
CA HIS A 34 3.76 -10.55 -5.79
C HIS A 34 3.00 -9.87 -4.63
N ASP A 35 3.71 -9.17 -3.75
CA ASP A 35 3.10 -8.62 -2.52
C ASP A 35 2.98 -7.09 -2.58
N MET A 36 3.32 -6.47 -3.71
CA MET A 36 3.36 -5.02 -3.84
C MET A 36 2.02 -4.34 -3.63
N ALA A 37 0.90 -4.99 -3.99
CA ALA A 37 -0.41 -4.43 -3.69
C ALA A 37 -0.65 -4.29 -2.18
N GLU A 38 -0.35 -5.34 -1.42
CA GLU A 38 -0.56 -5.40 0.04
C GLU A 38 0.45 -4.52 0.79
N VAL A 39 1.73 -4.61 0.42
CA VAL A 39 2.79 -3.85 1.07
C VAL A 39 2.60 -2.35 0.82
N SER A 40 2.23 -1.94 -0.40
CA SER A 40 1.90 -0.53 -0.67
C SER A 40 0.70 -0.06 0.16
N ALA A 41 -0.35 -0.87 0.29
CA ALA A 41 -1.50 -0.54 1.13
C ALA A 41 -1.09 -0.34 2.60
N THR A 42 -0.25 -1.25 3.11
CA THR A 42 0.25 -1.20 4.49
C THR A 42 1.02 0.09 4.78
N VAL A 43 1.93 0.48 3.87
CA VAL A 43 2.69 1.74 3.99
C VAL A 43 1.74 2.95 3.94
N GLY A 44 0.76 2.95 3.03
CA GLY A 44 -0.24 4.01 2.93
C GLY A 44 -1.07 4.18 4.21
N THR A 45 -1.52 3.08 4.81
CA THR A 45 -2.24 3.08 6.09
C THR A 45 -1.38 3.67 7.22
N LEU A 46 -0.11 3.29 7.30
CA LEU A 46 0.80 3.80 8.34
C LEU A 46 1.04 5.31 8.19
N TRP A 47 1.14 5.81 6.96
CA TRP A 47 1.19 7.26 6.72
C TRP A 47 -0.09 7.99 7.19
N ARG A 48 -1.28 7.39 7.00
CA ARG A 48 -2.54 7.93 7.54
C ARG A 48 -2.56 7.94 9.06
N GLU A 49 -2.11 6.86 9.69
CA GLU A 49 -2.00 6.77 11.14
C GLU A 49 -1.07 7.88 11.68
N MET A 50 0.12 8.04 11.08
CA MET A 50 1.07 9.12 11.41
C MET A 50 0.46 10.51 11.31
N ALA A 51 -0.37 10.76 10.28
CA ALA A 51 -1.00 12.07 10.08
C ALA A 51 -1.92 12.49 11.24
N THR A 52 -2.40 11.53 12.04
CA THR A 52 -3.28 11.77 13.20
C THR A 52 -2.61 11.56 14.55
N ALA A 53 -1.40 10.98 14.59
CA ALA A 53 -0.77 10.50 15.80
C ALA A 53 -0.31 11.61 16.77
N VAL A 54 -0.02 12.80 16.25
CA VAL A 54 0.53 13.91 17.03
C VAL A 54 -0.42 15.12 16.95
N PRO A 55 -1.22 15.36 18.01
CA PRO A 55 -2.05 16.56 18.11
C PRO A 55 -1.21 17.83 18.02
N GLY A 56 -1.66 18.79 17.21
CA GLY A 56 -0.94 20.05 17.00
C GLY A 56 0.22 19.97 16.00
N SER A 57 0.34 18.87 15.25
CA SER A 57 1.28 18.80 14.12
C SER A 57 1.07 19.97 13.15
N PRO A 58 2.14 20.57 12.61
CA PRO A 58 2.01 21.60 11.60
C PRO A 58 1.22 21.10 10.39
N TRP A 59 0.33 21.93 9.86
CA TRP A 59 -0.57 21.53 8.76
C TRP A 59 0.19 21.00 7.54
N TRP A 60 1.38 21.52 7.25
CA TRP A 60 2.20 21.10 6.12
C TRP A 60 2.78 19.70 6.32
N LEU A 61 3.05 19.29 7.56
CA LEU A 61 3.52 17.94 7.87
C LEU A 61 2.35 16.97 7.69
N VAL A 62 1.17 17.31 8.22
CA VAL A 62 -0.05 16.52 8.02
C VAL A 62 -0.35 16.36 6.53
N ALA A 63 -0.25 17.44 5.75
CA ALA A 63 -0.44 17.39 4.29
C ALA A 63 0.58 16.44 3.61
N ALA A 64 1.86 16.51 3.97
CA ALA A 64 2.88 15.63 3.42
C ALA A 64 2.59 14.15 3.72
N LEU A 65 2.22 13.82 4.96
CA LEU A 65 1.86 12.46 5.38
C LEU A 65 0.62 11.96 4.63
N VAL A 66 -0.40 12.80 4.49
CA VAL A 66 -1.62 12.48 3.71
C VAL A 66 -1.32 12.25 2.24
N THR A 67 -0.53 13.13 1.61
CA THR A 67 -0.14 12.97 0.20
C THR A 67 0.68 11.69 -0.01
N ALA A 68 1.59 11.37 0.90
CA ALA A 68 2.33 10.11 0.85
C ALA A 68 1.38 8.90 0.94
N ALA A 69 0.42 8.93 1.85
CA ALA A 69 -0.60 7.87 1.95
C ALA A 69 -1.36 7.68 0.64
N GLU A 70 -1.87 8.76 0.04
CA GLU A 70 -2.64 8.72 -1.20
C GLU A 70 -1.85 8.15 -2.38
N ALA A 71 -0.55 8.45 -2.46
CA ALA A 71 0.34 7.89 -3.47
C ALA A 71 0.48 6.36 -3.32
N PHE A 72 0.66 5.88 -2.09
CA PHE A 72 0.76 4.45 -1.81
C PHE A 72 -0.58 3.70 -1.99
N GLU A 73 -1.70 4.35 -1.68
CA GLU A 73 -3.04 3.82 -1.97
C GLU A 73 -3.29 3.68 -3.49
N ALA A 74 -2.90 4.69 -4.27
CA ALA A 74 -2.95 4.62 -5.74
C ALA A 74 -2.07 3.48 -6.27
N GLN A 75 -0.82 3.39 -5.79
CA GLN A 75 0.11 2.35 -6.17
C GLN A 75 -0.39 0.94 -5.82
N SER A 76 -1.01 0.77 -4.66
CA SER A 76 -1.64 -0.50 -4.25
C SER A 76 -2.72 -0.93 -5.25
N ARG A 77 -3.61 -0.01 -5.64
CA ARG A 77 -4.67 -0.28 -6.64
C ARG A 77 -4.08 -0.66 -7.99
N ASP A 78 -3.04 0.03 -8.43
CA ASP A 78 -2.36 -0.25 -9.70
C ASP A 78 -1.70 -1.64 -9.71
N TRP A 79 -1.04 -2.03 -8.63
CA TRP A 79 -0.49 -3.38 -8.49
C TRP A 79 -1.58 -4.45 -8.47
N ALA A 80 -2.66 -4.24 -7.73
CA ALA A 80 -3.79 -5.16 -7.72
C ALA A 80 -4.42 -5.31 -9.11
N GLY A 81 -4.56 -4.21 -9.86
CA GLY A 81 -5.04 -4.23 -11.24
C GLY A 81 -4.13 -5.05 -12.17
N ARG A 82 -2.81 -4.86 -12.07
CA ARG A 82 -1.83 -5.65 -12.84
C ARG A 82 -1.85 -7.13 -12.50
N GLN A 83 -2.03 -7.51 -11.24
CA GLN A 83 -2.13 -8.90 -10.81
C GLN A 83 -3.39 -9.57 -11.38
N ARG A 84 -4.55 -8.90 -11.30
CA ARG A 84 -5.81 -9.40 -11.90
C ARG A 84 -5.68 -9.62 -13.41
N ALA A 85 -5.10 -8.66 -14.13
CA ALA A 85 -4.89 -8.77 -15.57
C ALA A 85 -3.97 -9.94 -15.96
N ARG A 86 -2.94 -10.23 -15.15
CA ARG A 86 -2.08 -11.42 -15.36
C ARG A 86 -2.86 -12.72 -15.15
N THR A 87 -3.64 -12.81 -14.09
CA THR A 87 -4.47 -14.00 -13.81
C THR A 87 -5.49 -14.24 -14.92
N ASP A 88 -6.20 -13.21 -15.38
CA ASP A 88 -7.17 -13.33 -16.47
C ASP A 88 -6.52 -13.73 -17.80
N GLY A 89 -5.36 -13.16 -18.12
CA GLY A 89 -4.57 -13.53 -19.29
C GLY A 89 -4.10 -14.98 -19.27
N GLN A 90 -3.70 -15.49 -18.08
CA GLN A 90 -3.31 -16.88 -17.88
C GLN A 90 -4.50 -17.84 -18.04
N VAL A 91 -5.68 -17.49 -17.53
CA VAL A 91 -6.92 -18.28 -17.72
C VAL A 91 -7.28 -18.37 -19.20
N ARG A 92 -7.13 -17.27 -19.95
CA ARG A 92 -7.44 -17.23 -21.40
C ARG A 92 -6.48 -18.06 -22.26
N HIS A 93 -5.27 -18.34 -21.78
CA HIS A 93 -4.24 -19.06 -22.54
C HIS A 93 -4.20 -20.59 -22.26
N LEU A 94 -5.07 -21.12 -21.39
CA LEU A 94 -5.19 -22.57 -21.19
C LEU A 94 -5.81 -23.24 -22.44
N PRO A 95 -5.10 -24.16 -23.12
CA PRO A 95 -5.67 -24.88 -24.25
C PRO A 95 -6.67 -25.95 -23.77
N GLY A 96 -7.95 -25.75 -24.08
CA GLY A 96 -8.89 -26.83 -24.41
C GLY A 96 -9.24 -27.87 -23.33
N ALA A 97 -9.43 -27.50 -22.06
CA ALA A 97 -9.93 -28.46 -21.05
C ALA A 97 -11.45 -28.76 -21.15
N PHE A 98 -12.17 -28.17 -22.11
CA PHE A 98 -13.63 -28.31 -22.25
C PHE A 98 -14.08 -29.05 -23.52
N ASP A 99 -13.28 -29.96 -24.07
CA ASP A 99 -13.72 -30.82 -25.18
C ASP A 99 -13.59 -32.32 -24.83
N ARG A 100 -14.53 -32.82 -24.00
CA ARG A 100 -14.64 -34.27 -23.72
C ARG A 100 -16.06 -34.82 -23.87
N SER A 101 -16.92 -34.20 -24.69
CA SER A 101 -18.32 -34.63 -24.81
C SER A 101 -18.78 -35.05 -26.21
N ALA A 102 -17.88 -35.19 -27.20
CA ALA A 102 -18.29 -35.48 -28.58
C ALA A 102 -17.88 -36.85 -29.16
N GLN A 103 -17.36 -37.79 -28.37
CA GLN A 103 -17.05 -39.14 -28.89
C GLN A 103 -17.59 -40.24 -27.99
N GLY A 104 -18.78 -40.74 -28.33
CA GLY A 104 -19.31 -41.93 -27.67
C GLY A 104 -20.77 -42.21 -27.96
N LEU A 105 -21.20 -42.23 -29.23
CA LEU A 105 -22.44 -42.89 -29.65
C LEU A 105 -22.30 -43.27 -31.12
N GLY A 106 -21.72 -44.44 -31.34
CA GLY A 106 -21.55 -45.06 -32.64
C GLY A 106 -21.25 -46.54 -32.48
N ARG A 107 -22.27 -47.32 -32.15
CA ARG A 107 -22.43 -48.73 -32.53
C ARG A 107 -23.91 -49.06 -32.62
#